data_AF-H0FZ24-F1
#
_entry.id   AF-H0FZ24-F1
#
_cell.length_a   1.000
_cell.length_b   1.000
_cell.length_c   1.000
_cell.angle_alpha   90.00
_cell.angle_beta   90.00
_cell.angle_gamma   90.00
#
_symmetry.space_group_name_H-M   'P 1'
#
loop_
_entity.id
_entity.type
_entity.pdbx_description
1 polymer ?
#
loop_
_entity_poly.entity_id
_entity_poly.type
_entity_poly.pdbx_seq_one_letter_code
_entity_poly.pdbx_strand_id
1 'polypeptide(L)'
;MPYTQTFDRLTICALDPEQHERTCGYWYVVQNMHGPHTAFRTKAQAMRWLERLGLTIERELPEAGQHDFQWIKGGYRRSSHMDVAAFAALQGVEVPCLDNAQYTKGVITTDADGIRTLHHLNCNAPREVYDYRLTREEEELAA
;
A
#
# COMPACT_ATOMS: atom_id res chain seq x y z
N MET A 1 -14.31 7.87 -16.36
CA MET A 1 -14.49 6.82 -15.34
C MET A 1 -13.11 6.27 -14.99
N PRO A 2 -12.70 6.24 -13.72
CA PRO A 2 -11.39 5.74 -13.33
C PRO A 2 -11.29 4.23 -13.55
N TYR A 3 -10.09 3.75 -13.89
CA TYR A 3 -9.83 2.31 -13.88
C TYR A 3 -9.73 1.85 -12.43
N THR A 4 -10.56 0.88 -12.04
CA THR A 4 -10.63 0.37 -10.67
C THR A 4 -10.35 -1.12 -10.63
N GLN A 5 -9.42 -1.51 -9.76
CA GLN A 5 -9.07 -2.90 -9.50
C GLN A 5 -9.37 -3.24 -8.04
N THR A 6 -9.94 -4.42 -7.81
CA THR A 6 -10.13 -4.95 -6.45
C THR A 6 -8.96 -5.88 -6.12
N PHE A 7 -8.43 -5.72 -4.92
CA PHE A 7 -7.41 -6.58 -4.35
C PHE A 7 -8.00 -7.31 -3.16
N ASP A 8 -8.15 -8.62 -3.30
CA ASP A 8 -8.54 -9.55 -2.27
C ASP A 8 -7.52 -10.68 -2.17
N ARG A 9 -7.72 -11.64 -1.24
CA ARG A 9 -6.85 -12.83 -1.08
C ARG A 9 -5.37 -12.47 -0.96
N LEU A 10 -5.11 -11.43 -0.19
CA LEU A 10 -3.77 -10.94 0.09
C LEU A 10 -3.13 -11.80 1.18
N THR A 11 -1.82 -12.00 1.08
CA THR A 11 -1.00 -12.59 2.14
C THR A 11 0.10 -11.62 2.52
N ILE A 12 0.53 -11.66 3.77
CA ILE A 12 1.72 -10.95 4.24
C ILE A 12 2.73 -11.97 4.75
N CYS A 13 4.00 -11.75 4.43
CA CYS A 13 5.12 -12.60 4.82
C CYS A 13 6.22 -11.74 5.46
N ALA A 14 6.67 -12.14 6.64
CA ALA A 14 7.92 -11.67 7.23
C ALA A 14 9.07 -12.51 6.68
N LEU A 15 10.13 -11.86 6.21
CA LEU A 15 11.25 -12.51 5.55
C LEU A 15 12.31 -12.95 6.58
N ASP A 16 12.95 -14.09 6.31
CA ASP A 16 14.22 -14.44 6.95
C ASP A 16 15.38 -13.59 6.37
N PRO A 17 16.58 -13.61 6.98
CA PRO A 17 17.72 -12.85 6.49
C PRO A 17 18.14 -13.20 5.05
N GLU A 18 18.09 -14.48 4.65
CA GLU A 18 18.49 -14.90 3.30
C GLU A 18 17.53 -14.33 2.24
N GLN A 19 16.22 -14.38 2.52
CA GLN A 19 15.19 -13.79 1.68
C GLN A 19 15.34 -12.27 1.62
N HIS A 20 15.57 -11.62 2.77
CA HIS A 20 15.77 -10.17 2.86
C HIS A 20 16.91 -9.69 1.95
N GLU A 21 18.07 -10.36 1.97
CA GLU A 21 19.23 -10.03 1.14
C GLU A 21 18.94 -10.07 -0.36
N ARG A 22 17.94 -10.85 -0.77
CA ARG A 22 17.49 -10.96 -2.18
C ARG A 22 16.49 -9.86 -2.57
N THR A 23 16.11 -9.00 -1.62
CA THR A 23 15.24 -7.86 -1.85
C THR A 23 16.00 -6.54 -1.78
N CYS A 24 15.36 -5.43 -2.12
CA CYS A 24 15.92 -4.08 -1.95
C CYS A 24 15.87 -3.59 -0.48
N GLY A 25 16.16 -4.48 0.48
CA GLY A 25 16.15 -4.21 1.91
C GLY A 25 14.77 -4.26 2.57
N TYR A 26 13.81 -5.02 2.02
CA TYR A 26 12.48 -5.18 2.61
C TYR A 26 12.46 -6.35 3.59
N TRP A 27 11.68 -6.23 4.66
CA TRP A 27 11.49 -7.30 5.65
C TRP A 27 10.09 -7.90 5.63
N TYR A 28 9.12 -7.16 5.08
CA TYR A 28 7.74 -7.59 5.02
C TYR A 28 7.23 -7.43 3.60
N VAL A 29 6.68 -8.49 3.03
CA VAL A 29 6.16 -8.47 1.66
C VAL A 29 4.69 -8.87 1.68
N VAL A 30 3.91 -8.20 0.84
CA VAL A 30 2.51 -8.53 0.59
C VAL A 30 2.41 -9.10 -0.82
N GLN A 31 1.67 -10.19 -0.93
CA GLN A 31 1.38 -10.85 -2.20
C GLN A 31 -0.11 -10.84 -2.45
N ASN A 32 -0.49 -10.85 -3.73
CA ASN A 32 -1.85 -11.12 -4.15
C ASN A 32 -1.87 -12.45 -4.90
N MET A 33 -2.46 -13.47 -4.27
CA MET A 33 -2.36 -14.88 -4.68
C MET A 33 -0.90 -15.35 -4.84
N HIS A 34 -0.35 -15.24 -6.05
CA HIS A 34 1.02 -15.67 -6.37
C HIS A 34 1.89 -14.54 -6.93
N GLY A 35 1.37 -13.32 -7.01
CA GLY A 35 2.07 -12.16 -7.54
C GLY A 35 2.56 -11.21 -6.44
N PRO A 36 3.69 -10.51 -6.65
CA PRO A 36 4.09 -9.43 -5.75
C PRO A 36 3.05 -8.32 -5.76
N HIS A 37 2.74 -7.76 -4.59
CA HIS A 37 1.77 -6.69 -4.45
C HIS A 37 2.38 -5.41 -3.88
N THR A 38 3.02 -5.48 -2.70
CA THR A 38 3.77 -4.38 -2.09
C THR A 38 4.80 -4.91 -1.08
N ALA A 39 5.71 -4.08 -0.60
CA ALA A 39 6.73 -4.46 0.37
C ALA A 39 7.10 -3.31 1.31
N PHE A 40 7.53 -3.64 2.52
CA PHE A 40 7.83 -2.71 3.61
C PHE A 40 9.16 -3.06 4.27
N ARG A 41 9.86 -2.03 4.76
CA ARG A 41 11.11 -2.21 5.49
C ARG A 41 10.88 -2.52 6.96
N THR A 42 9.78 -2.03 7.54
CA THR A 42 9.50 -2.22 8.97
C THR A 42 8.11 -2.81 9.21
N LYS A 43 7.95 -3.45 10.38
CA LYS A 43 6.67 -4.02 10.82
C LYS A 43 5.61 -2.92 10.94
N ALA A 44 5.99 -1.80 11.54
CA ALA A 44 5.11 -0.64 11.73
C ALA A 44 4.56 -0.08 10.41
N GLN A 45 5.40 0.01 9.36
CA GLN A 45 4.94 0.41 8.02
C GLN A 45 3.90 -0.56 7.46
N ALA A 46 4.15 -1.86 7.57
CA ALA A 46 3.22 -2.87 7.10
C ALA A 46 1.88 -2.82 7.85
N MET A 47 1.92 -2.70 9.18
CA MET A 47 0.72 -2.60 10.02
C MET A 47 -0.08 -1.33 9.73
N ARG A 48 0.58 -0.20 9.53
CA ARG A 48 -0.08 1.05 9.12
C ARG A 48 -0.75 0.95 7.77
N TRP A 49 -0.11 0.30 6.81
CA TRP A 49 -0.72 0.06 5.50
C TRP A 49 -2.00 -0.78 5.62
N LEU A 50 -1.97 -1.84 6.45
CA LEU A 50 -3.16 -2.64 6.76
C LEU A 50 -4.26 -1.77 7.39
N GLU A 51 -3.92 -1.00 8.42
CA GLU A 51 -4.85 -0.12 9.12
C GLU A 51 -5.49 0.91 8.18
N ARG A 52 -4.68 1.61 7.37
CA ARG A 52 -5.14 2.62 6.39
C ARG A 52 -6.12 2.01 5.38
N LEU A 53 -5.95 0.75 5.01
CA LEU A 53 -6.82 0.05 4.05
C LEU A 53 -7.94 -0.76 4.72
N GLY A 54 -8.09 -0.70 6.04
CA GLY A 54 -9.12 -1.46 6.76
C GLY A 54 -8.90 -2.97 6.70
N LEU A 55 -7.65 -3.40 6.48
CA LEU A 55 -7.24 -4.79 6.41
C LEU A 55 -6.79 -5.25 7.80
N THR A 56 -6.95 -6.55 8.08
CA THR A 56 -6.55 -7.13 9.37
C THR A 56 -5.80 -8.44 9.18
N ILE A 57 -5.04 -8.84 10.20
CA ILE A 57 -4.35 -10.14 10.27
C ILE A 57 -4.77 -10.84 11.56
N GLU A 58 -4.74 -12.17 11.58
CA GLU A 58 -5.21 -12.95 12.74
C GLU A 58 -4.17 -13.04 13.85
N ARG A 59 -2.91 -13.18 13.45
CA ARG A 59 -1.78 -13.36 14.36
C ARG A 59 -0.91 -12.12 14.27
N GLU A 60 -0.23 -11.81 15.37
CA GLU A 60 0.79 -10.77 15.35
C GLU A 60 1.82 -11.06 14.26
N LEU A 61 2.21 -10.03 13.50
CA LEU A 61 3.28 -10.16 12.52
C LEU A 61 4.61 -10.36 13.26
N PRO A 62 5.43 -11.37 12.92
CA PRO A 62 6.72 -11.58 13.57
C PRO A 62 7.67 -10.39 13.41
N GLU A 63 8.73 -10.38 14.21
CA GLU A 63 9.81 -9.41 14.06
C GLU A 63 10.68 -9.69 12.82
N ALA A 64 11.45 -8.69 12.39
CA ALA A 64 12.29 -8.80 11.21
C ALA A 64 13.29 -9.95 11.35
N GLY A 65 13.42 -10.78 10.31
CA GLY A 65 14.27 -11.97 10.29
C GLY A 65 13.59 -13.24 10.81
N GLN A 66 12.36 -13.16 11.34
CA GLN A 66 11.57 -14.33 11.72
C GLN A 66 10.59 -14.67 10.60
N HIS A 67 10.90 -15.71 9.82
CA HIS A 67 10.05 -16.12 8.72
C HIS A 67 8.69 -16.68 9.21
N ASP A 68 7.61 -16.06 8.76
CA ASP A 68 6.24 -16.56 8.85
C ASP A 68 5.40 -15.88 7.76
N PHE A 69 4.28 -16.49 7.40
CA PHE A 69 3.30 -15.87 6.53
C PHE A 69 1.88 -16.10 7.04
N GLN A 70 0.97 -15.21 6.66
CA GLN A 70 -0.44 -15.37 6.95
C GLN A 70 -1.33 -14.66 5.94
N TRP A 71 -2.59 -15.07 5.91
CA TRP A 71 -3.62 -14.39 5.13
C TRP A 71 -4.00 -13.06 5.76
N ILE A 72 -4.18 -12.06 4.91
CA ILE A 72 -4.80 -10.79 5.27
C ILE A 72 -6.32 -10.93 5.08
N LYS A 73 -7.07 -10.54 6.09
CA LYS A 73 -8.53 -10.46 6.06
C LYS A 73 -8.99 -9.14 5.47
N GLY A 74 -10.01 -9.25 4.61
CA GLY A 74 -10.61 -8.13 3.90
C GLY A 74 -10.07 -8.01 2.48
N GLY A 75 -10.35 -6.85 1.88
CA GLY A 75 -9.90 -6.46 0.57
C GLY A 75 -10.09 -4.96 0.40
N TYR A 76 -9.37 -4.39 -0.55
CA TYR A 76 -9.45 -2.96 -0.85
C TYR A 76 -9.47 -2.74 -2.35
N ARG A 77 -9.88 -1.55 -2.78
CA ARG A 77 -9.85 -1.17 -4.19
C ARG A 77 -8.73 -0.17 -4.44
N ARG A 78 -8.19 -0.19 -5.66
CA ARG A 78 -7.34 0.88 -6.17
C ARG A 78 -7.97 1.47 -7.40
N SER A 79 -8.14 2.78 -7.42
CA SER A 79 -8.68 3.51 -8.57
C SER A 79 -7.63 4.49 -9.11
N SER A 80 -7.36 4.38 -10.41
CA SER A 80 -6.47 5.26 -11.16
C SER A 80 -7.29 6.28 -11.94
N HIS A 81 -7.12 7.57 -11.62
CA HIS A 81 -7.86 8.68 -12.22
C HIS A 81 -7.03 9.38 -13.30
N MET A 82 -7.67 9.72 -14.42
CA MET A 82 -7.12 10.61 -15.45
C MET A 82 -7.66 12.05 -15.35
N ASP A 83 -8.78 12.23 -14.66
CA ASP A 83 -9.46 13.51 -14.48
C ASP A 83 -9.03 14.12 -13.14
N VAL A 84 -8.28 15.22 -13.22
CA VAL A 84 -7.73 15.93 -12.06
C VAL A 84 -8.83 16.58 -11.23
N ALA A 85 -9.86 17.15 -11.86
CA ALA A 85 -10.95 17.81 -11.14
C ALA A 85 -11.80 16.81 -10.36
N ALA A 86 -12.10 15.67 -10.99
CA ALA A 86 -12.80 14.57 -10.32
C ALA A 86 -12.00 14.00 -9.15
N PHE A 87 -10.68 13.84 -9.30
CA PHE A 87 -9.80 13.39 -8.22
C PHE A 87 -9.73 14.39 -7.07
N ALA A 88 -9.59 15.69 -7.38
CA ALA A 88 -9.51 16.76 -6.37
C ALA A 88 -10.82 16.93 -5.56
N ALA A 89 -11.95 16.48 -6.10
CA ALA A 89 -13.24 16.50 -5.40
C ALA A 89 -13.42 15.34 -4.40
N LEU A 90 -12.51 14.36 -4.37
CA LEU A 90 -12.59 13.24 -3.43
C LEU A 90 -12.39 13.72 -1.99
N GLN A 91 -13.19 13.17 -1.08
CA GLN A 91 -13.11 13.44 0.35
C GLN A 91 -12.64 12.17 1.08
N GLY A 92 -11.44 12.20 1.65
CA GLY A 92 -10.85 11.04 2.30
C GLY A 92 -9.53 11.37 3.00
N VAL A 93 -8.83 10.31 3.43
CA VAL A 93 -7.52 10.44 4.07
C VAL A 93 -6.44 10.53 3.00
N GLU A 94 -5.67 11.61 2.99
CA GLU A 94 -4.55 11.76 2.08
C GLU A 94 -3.37 10.90 2.53
N VAL A 95 -2.77 10.19 1.57
CA VAL A 95 -1.62 9.31 1.81
C VAL A 95 -0.65 9.41 0.64
N PRO A 96 0.66 9.22 0.86
CA PRO A 96 1.57 8.95 -0.24
C PRO A 96 1.21 7.64 -0.94
N CYS A 97 1.22 7.65 -2.28
CA CYS A 97 0.97 6.47 -3.10
C CYS A 97 2.06 6.34 -4.16
N LEU A 98 2.59 5.12 -4.35
CA LEU A 98 3.58 4.85 -5.39
C LEU A 98 2.88 4.46 -6.70
N ASP A 99 3.18 5.19 -7.77
CA ASP A 99 2.74 4.85 -9.12
C ASP A 99 3.82 5.17 -10.16
N ASN A 100 4.15 4.17 -10.98
CA ASN A 100 5.25 4.23 -11.95
C ASN A 100 6.58 4.73 -11.34
N ALA A 101 6.99 4.13 -10.22
CA ALA A 101 8.21 4.44 -9.46
C ALA A 101 8.29 5.86 -8.86
N GLN A 102 7.19 6.61 -8.87
CA GLN A 102 7.10 7.95 -8.30
C GLN A 102 6.07 7.99 -7.18
N TYR A 103 6.39 8.67 -6.08
CA TYR A 103 5.39 8.97 -5.07
C TYR A 103 4.52 10.14 -5.55
N THR A 104 3.22 9.99 -5.38
CA THR A 104 2.19 10.97 -5.71
C THR A 104 1.17 11.01 -4.58
N LYS A 105 0.30 12.02 -4.61
CA LYS A 105 -0.89 12.07 -3.77
C LYS A 105 -1.81 10.86 -4.04
N GLY A 106 -2.17 10.16 -2.97
CA GLY A 106 -3.30 9.24 -2.91
C GLY A 106 -4.36 9.74 -1.94
N VAL A 107 -5.60 9.31 -2.14
CA VAL A 107 -6.73 9.58 -1.24
C VAL A 107 -7.42 8.26 -0.96
N ILE A 108 -7.56 7.91 0.32
CA ILE A 108 -8.31 6.73 0.75
C ILE A 108 -9.71 7.18 1.16
N THR A 109 -10.71 6.66 0.47
CA THR A 109 -12.13 6.81 0.81
C THR A 109 -12.68 5.49 1.37
N THR A 110 -13.87 5.55 1.95
CA THR A 110 -14.67 4.37 2.29
C THR A 110 -15.93 4.41 1.45
N ASP A 111 -16.13 3.41 0.60
CA ASP A 111 -17.30 3.32 -0.27
C ASP A 111 -18.55 2.90 0.54
N ALA A 112 -19.74 3.00 -0.06
CA ALA A 112 -21.01 2.67 0.59
C ALA A 112 -21.12 1.20 1.06
N ASP A 113 -20.34 0.30 0.46
CA ASP A 113 -20.25 -1.11 0.86
C ASP A 113 -19.19 -1.37 1.94
N GLY A 114 -18.59 -0.32 2.49
CA GLY A 114 -17.59 -0.39 3.55
C GLY A 114 -16.18 -0.75 3.08
N ILE A 115 -15.97 -0.98 1.79
CA ILE A 115 -14.64 -1.26 1.23
C ILE A 115 -13.87 0.05 1.08
N ARG A 116 -12.60 0.06 1.51
CA ARG A 116 -11.73 1.22 1.32
C ARG A 116 -11.14 1.25 -0.09
N THR A 117 -11.12 2.43 -0.69
CA THR A 117 -10.59 2.64 -2.05
C THR A 117 -9.42 3.61 -2.01
N LEU A 118 -8.24 3.15 -2.42
CA LEU A 118 -7.06 3.99 -2.67
C LEU A 118 -7.15 4.60 -4.06
N HIS A 119 -7.54 5.87 -4.11
CA HIS A 119 -7.52 6.67 -5.31
C HIS A 119 -6.15 7.31 -5.53
N HIS A 120 -5.71 7.41 -6.77
CA HIS A 120 -4.53 8.18 -7.16
C HIS A 120 -4.68 8.72 -8.58
N LEU A 121 -3.91 9.76 -8.93
CA LEU A 121 -3.78 10.21 -10.31
C LEU A 121 -2.81 9.31 -11.07
N ASN A 122 -3.24 8.87 -12.25
CA ASN A 122 -2.44 8.07 -13.16
C ASN A 122 -1.16 8.82 -13.58
N CYS A 123 -0.08 8.09 -13.85
CA CYS A 123 1.17 8.67 -14.32
C CYS A 123 1.08 9.48 -15.63
N ASN A 124 0.05 9.26 -16.44
CA ASN A 124 -0.18 10.03 -17.67
C ASN A 124 -1.04 11.29 -17.45
N ALA A 125 -1.55 11.51 -16.23
CA ALA A 125 -2.28 12.73 -15.88
C ALA A 125 -1.33 13.76 -15.20
N PRO A 126 -1.62 15.07 -15.29
CA PRO A 126 -0.89 16.08 -14.53
C PRO A 126 -1.06 15.81 -13.03
N ARG A 127 0.04 15.49 -12.34
CA ARG A 127 0.02 15.14 -10.92
C ARG A 127 1.23 15.71 -10.20
N GLU A 128 1.05 15.97 -8.92
CA GLU A 128 2.15 16.29 -8.03
C GLU A 128 2.99 15.03 -7.79
N VAL A 129 4.31 15.17 -7.92
CA VAL A 129 5.26 14.11 -7.64
C VAL A 129 6.08 14.52 -6.42
N TYR A 130 6.05 13.70 -5.39
CA TYR A 130 6.79 13.91 -4.17
C TYR A 130 8.23 13.42 -4.34
N ASP A 131 9.17 14.04 -3.59
CA ASP A 131 10.54 13.56 -3.55
C ASP A 131 10.57 12.14 -2.97
N TYR A 132 11.14 11.21 -3.74
CA TYR A 132 11.10 9.80 -3.41
C TYR A 132 11.78 9.49 -2.07
N ARG A 133 12.93 10.11 -1.82
CA ARG A 133 13.75 9.82 -0.64
C ARG A 133 13.09 10.40 0.60
N LEU A 134 12.66 11.66 0.54
CA LEU A 134 11.99 12.32 1.65
C LEU A 134 10.69 11.62 2.03
N THR A 135 9.85 11.28 1.03
CA THR A 135 8.58 10.57 1.31
C THR A 135 8.83 9.23 1.98
N ARG A 136 9.89 8.52 1.56
CA ARG A 136 10.26 7.24 2.15
C ARG A 136 10.79 7.39 3.57
N GLU A 137 11.64 8.40 3.82
CA GLU A 137 12.14 8.74 5.16
C GLU A 137 10.99 9.15 6.09
N GLU A 138 10.00 9.90 5.61
CA GLU A 138 8.81 10.30 6.38
C GLU A 138 7.91 9.10 6.73
N GLU A 139 7.64 8.22 5.76
CA GLU A 139 6.89 6.98 6.02
C GLU A 139 7.68 6.00 6.91
N GLU A 140 9.01 6.13 6.99
CA GLU A 140 9.85 5.41 7.97
C GLU A 140 9.77 6.05 9.36
N LEU A 141 9.91 7.37 9.48
CA LEU A 141 9.92 8.10 10.75
C LEU A 141 8.56 8.16 11.43
N ALA A 142 7.50 8.20 10.64
CA ALA A 142 6.16 8.26 11.18
C ALA A 142 5.77 6.92 11.81
N ALA A 143 6.42 5.79 11.46
CA ALA A 143 6.06 4.41 11.80
C ALA A 143 6.69 3.96 13.13
#